data_AF-A0A1Z7LSH8-F1
#
_entry.id   AF-A0A1Z7LSH8-F1
#
_cell.length_a   1.000
_cell.length_b   1.000
_cell.length_c   1.000
_cell.angle_alpha   90.00
_cell.angle_beta   90.00
_cell.angle_gamma   90.00
#
_symmetry.space_group_name_H-M   'P 1'
#
loop_
_entity.id
_entity.type
_entity.pdbx_description
1 polymer ?
#
loop_
_entity_poly.entity_id
_entity_poly.type
_entity_poly.pdbx_seq_one_letter_code
_entity_poly.pdbx_strand_id
1 'polypeptide(L)'
;MKIYNKNNFFLGLFFCLLGIAMLIASIWKGFDIKGSLIMVLCLFFGIGILIRSLSAGLSREDKISKLDERNLLVKIKSRSTAFLWSEGICFLCLLACMLGHSVIGEVLSVPMTLAFGIMLAAMMLLELITVIYYNRKI
;
A
#
# COMPACT_ATOMS: atom_id res chain seq x y z
N MET A 1 7.58 -4.02 -29.57
CA MET A 1 6.89 -2.99 -28.77
C MET A 1 7.93 -2.32 -27.88
N LYS A 2 8.03 -0.98 -27.86
CA LYS A 2 8.98 -0.27 -26.98
C LYS A 2 8.38 -0.13 -25.58
N ILE A 3 9.19 -0.41 -24.55
CA ILE A 3 8.81 -0.21 -23.15
C ILE A 3 9.29 1.19 -22.74
N TYR A 4 8.36 2.10 -22.42
CA TYR A 4 8.69 3.50 -22.13
C TYR A 4 8.91 3.77 -20.63
N ASN A 5 8.29 2.93 -19.77
CA ASN A 5 8.47 2.97 -18.32
C ASN A 5 8.70 1.55 -17.77
N LYS A 6 9.98 1.20 -17.56
CA LYS A 6 10.39 -0.13 -17.08
C LYS A 6 9.81 -0.47 -15.71
N ASN A 7 9.72 0.49 -14.79
CA ASN A 7 9.21 0.24 -13.44
C ASN A 7 7.72 -0.11 -13.44
N ASN A 8 6.90 0.66 -14.18
CA ASN A 8 5.48 0.34 -14.30
C ASN A 8 5.29 -0.99 -15.05
N PHE A 9 6.12 -1.29 -16.04
CA PHE A 9 6.06 -2.56 -16.76
C PHE A 9 6.29 -3.77 -15.84
N PHE A 10 7.34 -3.75 -15.02
CA PHE A 10 7.62 -4.82 -14.06
C PHE A 10 6.49 -4.97 -13.03
N LEU A 11 5.94 -3.85 -12.55
CA LEU A 11 4.83 -3.89 -11.60
C LEU A 11 3.55 -4.47 -12.22
N GLY A 12 3.23 -4.08 -13.46
CA GLY A 12 2.12 -4.67 -14.20
C GLY A 12 2.30 -6.18 -14.44
N LEU A 13 3.52 -6.59 -14.82
CA LEU A 13 3.87 -8.00 -15.00
C LEU A 13 3.72 -8.80 -13.70
N PHE A 14 4.18 -8.25 -12.58
CA PHE A 14 4.04 -8.86 -11.26
C PHE A 14 2.56 -9.10 -10.90
N PHE A 15 1.70 -8.09 -11.08
CA PHE A 15 0.27 -8.24 -10.82
C PHE A 15 -0.41 -9.26 -11.74
N CYS A 16 -0.03 -9.31 -13.02
CA CYS A 16 -0.51 -10.34 -13.94
C CYS A 16 -0.07 -11.74 -13.52
N LEU A 17 1.20 -11.93 -13.15
CA LEU A 17 1.71 -13.21 -12.66
C LEU A 17 1.00 -13.64 -11.37
N LEU A 18 0.77 -12.71 -10.45
CA LEU A 18 0.02 -12.97 -9.22
C LEU A 18 -1.42 -13.42 -9.53
N GLY A 19 -2.11 -12.72 -10.44
CA GLY A 19 -3.46 -13.08 -10.87
C GLY A 19 -3.52 -14.47 -11.54
N ILE A 20 -2.54 -14.81 -12.36
CA ILE A 20 -2.43 -16.14 -12.99
C ILE A 20 -2.14 -17.22 -11.94
N ALA A 21 -1.25 -16.95 -10.99
CA ALA A 21 -0.98 -17.88 -9.89
C ALA A 21 -2.25 -18.14 -9.05
N MET A 22 -3.05 -17.10 -8.79
CA MET A 22 -4.35 -17.26 -8.13
C MET A 22 -5.35 -18.06 -8.94
N LEU A 23 -5.37 -17.90 -10.28
CA LEU A 23 -6.18 -18.74 -11.17
C LEU A 23 -5.80 -20.22 -11.05
N ILE A 24 -4.50 -20.52 -11.12
CA ILE A 24 -3.99 -21.90 -11.01
C ILE A 24 -4.35 -22.50 -9.65
N ALA A 25 -4.16 -21.74 -8.57
CA ALA A 25 -4.53 -22.18 -7.22
C ALA A 25 -6.03 -22.43 -7.08
N SER A 26 -6.87 -21.61 -7.72
CA SER A 26 -8.34 -21.76 -7.72
C SER A 26 -8.80 -22.98 -8.51
N ILE A 27 -8.08 -23.38 -9.56
CA ILE A 27 -8.37 -24.64 -10.30
C ILE A 27 -8.14 -25.86 -9.40
N TRP A 28 -7.12 -25.83 -8.53
CA TRP A 28 -6.81 -26.95 -7.64
C TRP A 28 -7.68 -27.01 -6.37
N LYS A 29 -7.98 -25.86 -5.75
CA LYS A 29 -8.74 -25.80 -4.48
C LYS A 29 -10.24 -25.55 -4.66
N GLY A 30 -10.67 -25.11 -5.86
CA GLY A 30 -12.02 -24.62 -6.10
C GLY A 30 -12.11 -23.09 -6.05
N PHE A 31 -13.13 -22.54 -6.71
CA PHE A 31 -13.36 -21.10 -6.80
C PHE A 31 -14.13 -20.59 -5.57
N ASP A 32 -13.50 -19.72 -4.78
CA ASP A 32 -14.15 -18.91 -3.75
C ASP A 32 -14.50 -17.51 -4.31
N ILE A 33 -15.63 -16.95 -3.89
CA ILE A 33 -16.14 -15.64 -4.34
C ILE A 33 -15.13 -14.53 -3.99
N LYS A 34 -14.59 -14.56 -2.77
CA LYS A 34 -13.60 -13.57 -2.30
C LYS A 34 -12.29 -13.69 -3.09
N GLY A 35 -11.80 -14.92 -3.25
CA GLY A 35 -10.57 -15.20 -4.02
C GLY A 35 -10.70 -14.82 -5.49
N SER A 36 -11.83 -15.13 -6.11
CA SER A 36 -12.13 -14.81 -7.50
C SER A 36 -12.19 -13.29 -7.73
N LEU A 37 -12.80 -12.54 -6.82
CA LEU A 37 -12.84 -11.08 -6.92
C LEU A 37 -11.43 -10.46 -6.87
N ILE A 38 -10.59 -10.89 -5.93
CA ILE A 38 -9.20 -10.40 -5.79
C ILE A 38 -8.39 -10.73 -7.05
N MET A 39 -8.56 -11.93 -7.59
CA MET A 39 -7.91 -12.38 -8.81
C MET A 39 -8.29 -11.52 -10.03
N VAL A 40 -9.59 -11.25 -10.22
CA VAL A 40 -10.08 -10.38 -11.31
C VAL A 40 -9.50 -8.97 -11.18
N LEU A 41 -9.50 -8.40 -9.97
CA LEU A 41 -8.92 -7.08 -9.71
C LEU A 41 -7.42 -7.07 -10.01
N CYS A 42 -6.66 -8.09 -9.57
CA CYS A 42 -5.22 -8.19 -9.85
C CYS A 42 -4.92 -8.22 -11.35
N LEU A 43 -5.67 -9.01 -12.12
CA LEU A 43 -5.50 -9.08 -13.57
C LEU A 43 -5.86 -7.75 -14.24
N PHE A 44 -6.97 -7.12 -13.83
CA PHE A 44 -7.41 -5.85 -14.39
C PHE A 44 -6.38 -4.73 -14.13
N PHE A 45 -5.88 -4.62 -12.89
CA PHE A 45 -4.81 -3.68 -12.55
C PHE A 45 -3.51 -3.99 -13.28
N GLY A 46 -3.09 -5.26 -13.32
CA GLY A 46 -1.88 -5.69 -14.02
C GLY A 46 -1.89 -5.31 -15.50
N ILE A 47 -2.97 -5.65 -16.21
CA ILE A 47 -3.15 -5.33 -17.64
C ILE A 47 -3.21 -3.81 -17.85
N GLY A 48 -3.96 -3.07 -17.02
CA GLY A 48 -4.06 -1.62 -17.14
C GLY A 48 -2.70 -0.92 -17.01
N ILE A 49 -1.87 -1.37 -16.07
CA ILE A 49 -0.52 -0.83 -15.84
C ILE A 49 0.41 -1.21 -16.99
N LEU A 50 0.30 -2.43 -17.53
CA LEU A 50 1.07 -2.86 -18.71
C LEU A 50 0.76 -1.98 -19.92
N ILE A 51 -0.51 -1.75 -20.24
CA ILE A 51 -0.94 -0.87 -21.35
C ILE A 51 -0.34 0.54 -21.19
N ARG A 52 -0.43 1.11 -19.98
CA ARG A 52 0.17 2.42 -19.67
C ARG A 52 1.68 2.45 -19.86
N SER A 53 2.39 1.40 -19.44
CA SER A 53 3.85 1.30 -19.54
C SER A 53 4.37 1.15 -20.98
N LEU A 54 3.53 0.61 -21.86
CA LEU A 54 3.80 0.43 -23.29
C LEU A 54 3.40 1.66 -24.12
N SER A 55 2.54 2.54 -23.59
CA SER A 55 2.15 3.79 -24.24
C SER A 55 3.17 4.90 -24.00
N ALA A 56 3.67 5.48 -25.09
CA ALA A 56 4.64 6.57 -25.07
C ALA A 56 4.09 7.86 -24.46
N GLY A 57 2.84 8.21 -24.81
CA GLY A 57 2.17 9.44 -24.36
C GLY A 57 1.91 9.41 -22.85
N LEU A 58 1.27 8.33 -22.38
CA LEU A 58 0.96 8.15 -20.96
C LEU A 58 2.22 8.07 -20.09
N SER A 59 3.27 7.41 -20.59
CA SER A 59 4.56 7.37 -19.89
C SER A 59 5.29 8.71 -19.84
N ARG A 60 5.04 9.62 -20.81
CA ARG A 60 5.61 10.98 -20.82
C ARG A 60 4.86 11.88 -19.84
N GLU A 61 3.53 11.82 -19.82
CA GLU A 61 2.69 12.52 -18.84
C GLU A 61 3.02 12.09 -17.40
N ASP A 62 3.21 10.80 -17.16
CA ASP A 62 3.64 10.25 -15.86
C ASP A 62 5.02 10.78 -15.42
N LYS A 63 5.92 11.08 -16.36
CA LYS A 63 7.24 11.64 -16.04
C LYS A 63 7.15 13.14 -15.74
N ILE A 64 6.38 13.88 -16.53
CA ILE A 64 6.20 15.32 -16.34
C ILE A 64 5.51 15.60 -15.01
N SER A 65 4.43 14.86 -14.71
CA SER A 65 3.68 15.01 -13.45
C SER A 65 4.51 14.70 -12.20
N LYS A 66 5.50 13.79 -12.30
CA LYS A 66 6.42 13.47 -11.20
C LYS A 66 7.49 14.53 -10.94
N LEU A 67 7.88 15.29 -11.97
CA LEU A 67 8.93 16.30 -11.90
C LEU A 67 8.38 17.70 -11.58
N ASP A 68 7.07 17.90 -11.68
CA ASP A 68 6.43 19.14 -11.29
C ASP A 68 6.53 19.36 -9.77
N GLU A 69 7.20 20.44 -9.38
CA GLU A 69 7.44 20.84 -7.99
C GLU A 69 6.13 21.00 -7.22
N ARG A 70 5.07 21.51 -7.86
CA ARG A 70 3.76 21.67 -7.21
C ARG A 70 3.18 20.31 -6.83
N ASN A 71 3.25 19.34 -7.73
CA ASN A 71 2.79 17.98 -7.46
C ASN A 71 3.65 17.30 -6.39
N LEU A 72 4.96 17.57 -6.36
CA LEU A 72 5.85 17.05 -5.33
C LEU A 72 5.46 17.58 -3.94
N LEU A 73 5.22 18.89 -3.81
CA LEU A 73 4.78 19.52 -2.57
C LEU A 73 3.42 18.97 -2.11
N VAL A 74 2.44 18.88 -3.00
CA VAL A 74 1.12 18.30 -2.71
C VAL A 74 1.26 16.86 -2.24
N LYS A 75 2.13 16.08 -2.89
CA LYS A 75 2.37 14.67 -2.54
C LYS A 75 3.05 14.49 -1.18
N ILE A 76 4.01 15.35 -0.84
CA ILE A 76 4.67 15.30 0.48
C ILE A 76 3.67 15.69 1.56
N LYS A 77 2.89 16.76 1.35
CA LYS A 77 1.85 17.21 2.28
C LYS A 77 0.78 16.13 2.48
N SER A 78 0.26 15.56 1.40
CA SER A 78 -0.76 14.51 1.49
C SER A 78 -0.25 13.24 2.16
N ARG A 79 1.00 12.85 1.92
CA ARG A 79 1.64 11.72 2.61
C ARG A 79 1.81 11.98 4.10
N SER A 80 2.25 13.17 4.49
CA SER A 80 2.39 13.55 5.90
C SER A 80 1.02 13.54 6.60
N THR A 81 -0.01 14.13 5.99
CA THR A 81 -1.36 14.10 6.54
C THR A 81 -1.92 12.68 6.63
N ALA A 82 -1.76 11.86 5.59
CA ALA A 82 -2.19 10.47 5.60
C ALA A 82 -1.48 9.65 6.70
N PHE A 83 -0.20 9.94 6.97
CA PHE A 83 0.56 9.30 8.03
C PHE A 83 -0.01 9.62 9.42
N LEU A 84 -0.29 10.90 9.70
CA LEU A 84 -0.95 11.33 10.94
C LEU A 84 -2.33 10.67 11.13
N TRP A 85 -3.13 10.59 10.06
CA TRP A 85 -4.41 9.87 10.12
C TRP A 85 -4.21 8.37 10.40
N SER A 86 -3.23 7.73 9.76
CA SER A 86 -2.96 6.31 9.97
C SER A 86 -2.50 6.01 11.40
N GLU A 87 -1.70 6.90 11.99
CA GLU A 87 -1.26 6.81 13.38
C GLU A 87 -2.45 6.95 14.33
N GLY A 88 -3.31 7.95 14.12
CA GLY A 88 -4.52 8.15 14.92
C GLY A 88 -5.49 6.96 14.85
N ILE A 89 -5.68 6.38 13.66
CA ILE A 89 -6.51 5.17 13.49
C ILE A 89 -5.86 3.97 14.20
N CYS A 90 -4.54 3.79 14.06
CA CYS A 90 -3.81 2.71 14.71
C CYS A 90 -3.92 2.81 16.24
N PHE A 91 -3.79 4.01 16.79
CA PHE A 91 -3.97 4.29 18.21
C PHE A 91 -5.40 3.96 18.67
N LEU A 92 -6.41 4.35 17.89
CA LEU A 92 -7.81 4.03 18.19
C LEU A 92 -8.07 2.50 18.17
N CYS A 93 -7.51 1.78 17.20
CA CYS A 93 -7.58 0.31 17.14
C CYS A 93 -6.90 -0.34 18.36
N LEU A 94 -5.76 0.19 18.80
CA LEU A 94 -5.06 -0.28 19.99
C LEU A 94 -5.92 -0.10 21.25
N LEU A 95 -6.51 1.09 21.43
CA LEU A 95 -7.42 1.35 22.55
C LEU A 95 -8.64 0.42 22.52
N ALA A 96 -9.24 0.23 21.34
CA ALA A 96 -10.37 -0.67 21.18
C ALA A 96 -10.00 -2.13 21.55
N CYS A 97 -8.81 -2.59 21.20
CA CYS A 97 -8.35 -3.94 21.56
C CYS A 97 -8.08 -4.07 23.08
N MET A 98 -7.56 -3.03 23.73
CA MET A 98 -7.34 -3.03 25.18
C MET A 98 -8.66 -2.99 25.97
N LEU A 99 -9.60 -2.13 25.59
CA LEU A 99 -10.90 -2.01 26.26
C LEU A 99 -11.83 -3.18 25.94
N GLY A 100 -11.76 -3.70 24.72
CA GLY A 100 -12.57 -4.81 24.22
C GLY A 100 -12.05 -6.20 24.60
N HIS A 101 -11.04 -6.29 25.48
CA HIS A 101 -10.42 -7.54 25.91
C HIS A 101 -11.44 -8.58 26.40
N SER A 102 -12.47 -8.13 27.14
CA SER A 102 -13.55 -8.99 27.65
C SER A 102 -14.47 -9.56 26.58
N VAL A 103 -14.62 -8.89 25.43
CA VAL A 103 -15.52 -9.29 24.35
C VAL A 103 -14.79 -10.15 23.31
N ILE A 104 -13.54 -9.81 23.01
CA ILE A 104 -12.72 -10.44 21.97
C ILE A 104 -12.05 -11.74 22.47
N GLY A 105 -11.83 -11.84 23.79
CA GLY A 105 -11.13 -12.95 24.42
C GLY A 105 -9.61 -12.76 24.42
N GLU A 106 -8.94 -13.34 25.42
CA GLU A 106 -7.52 -13.11 25.69
C GLU A 106 -6.61 -13.58 24.54
N VAL A 107 -6.96 -14.74 23.95
CA VAL A 107 -6.16 -15.40 22.90
C VAL A 107 -5.99 -14.51 21.67
N LEU A 108 -6.99 -13.68 21.36
CA LEU A 108 -6.97 -12.83 20.17
C LEU A 108 -6.61 -11.37 20.51
N SER A 109 -7.07 -10.85 21.65
CA SER A 109 -6.82 -9.46 22.05
C SER A 109 -5.36 -9.18 22.35
N VAL A 110 -4.64 -10.07 23.05
CA VAL A 110 -3.23 -9.89 23.41
C VAL A 110 -2.29 -9.79 22.20
N PRO A 111 -2.33 -10.69 21.19
CA PRO A 111 -1.47 -10.54 20.02
C PRO A 111 -1.87 -9.32 19.16
N MET A 112 -3.15 -8.95 19.12
CA MET A 112 -3.60 -7.76 18.39
C MET A 112 -3.10 -6.46 19.04
N THR A 113 -3.20 -6.32 20.36
CA THR A 113 -2.67 -5.15 21.07
C THR A 113 -1.15 -5.03 20.90
N LEU A 114 -0.42 -6.15 20.96
CA LEU A 114 1.01 -6.18 20.69
C LEU A 114 1.33 -5.72 19.25
N ALA A 115 0.61 -6.25 18.26
CA ALA A 115 0.82 -5.91 16.85
C ALA A 115 0.58 -4.42 16.57
N PHE A 116 -0.55 -3.87 17.03
CA PHE A 116 -0.85 -2.45 16.88
C PHE A 116 0.13 -1.58 17.68
N GLY A 117 0.55 -2.01 18.87
CA GLY A 117 1.54 -1.31 19.68
C GLY A 117 2.89 -1.19 18.98
N ILE A 118 3.41 -2.29 18.41
CA ILE A 118 4.65 -2.29 17.63
C ILE A 118 4.51 -1.41 16.38
N MET A 119 3.36 -1.48 15.70
CA MET A 119 3.11 -0.67 14.50
C MET A 119 3.10 0.82 14.81
N LEU A 120 2.41 1.23 15.88
CA LEU A 120 2.36 2.61 16.35
C LEU A 120 3.77 3.11 16.76
N ALA A 121 4.51 2.30 17.53
CA ALA A 121 5.88 2.64 17.92
C ALA A 121 6.80 2.84 16.71
N ALA A 122 6.71 1.98 15.69
CA ALA A 122 7.48 2.12 14.46
C ALA A 122 7.11 3.41 13.70
N MET A 123 5.82 3.77 13.66
CA MET A 123 5.36 5.01 13.03
C MET A 123 5.93 6.25 13.74
N MET A 124 5.82 6.30 15.08
CA MET A 124 6.36 7.39 15.88
C MET A 124 7.88 7.53 15.75
N LEU A 125 8.62 6.41 15.73
CA LEU A 125 10.08 6.43 15.53
C LEU A 125 10.46 6.99 14.16
N LEU A 126 9.72 6.64 13.10
CA LEU A 126 9.94 7.17 11.76
C LEU A 126 9.66 8.69 11.73
N GLU A 127 8.60 9.15 12.38
CA GLU A 127 8.31 10.58 12.50
C GLU A 127 9.45 11.30 13.24
N LEU A 128 9.90 10.79 14.37
CA LEU A 128 11.02 11.35 15.12
C LEU A 128 12.29 11.47 14.27
N ILE A 129 12.65 10.40 13.55
CA ILE A 129 13.83 10.39 12.66
C ILE A 129 13.68 11.43 11.56
N THR A 130 12.50 11.54 10.94
CA THR A 130 12.27 12.52 9.87
C THR A 130 12.33 13.96 10.39
N VAL A 131 11.75 14.25 11.56
CA VAL A 131 11.86 15.56 12.21
C VAL A 131 13.32 15.92 12.50
N ILE A 132 14.10 15.00 13.10
CA ILE A 132 15.52 15.22 13.37
C ILE A 132 16.31 15.48 12.08
N TYR A 133 16.04 14.69 11.03
CA TYR A 133 16.72 14.83 9.75
C TYR A 133 16.48 16.19 9.10
N TYR A 134 15.22 16.65 9.07
CA TYR A 134 14.89 17.94 8.46
C TYR A 134 15.34 19.13 9.31
N ASN A 135 15.24 19.04 10.64
CA ASN A 135 15.74 20.11 11.54
C ASN A 135 17.26 20.29 11.46
N ARG A 136 18.03 19.24 11.14
CA ARG A 136 19.49 19.36 10.92
C ARG A 136 19.87 20.02 9.60
N LYS A 137 18.94 20.10 8.65
CA LYS A 137 19.15 20.64 7.31
C LYS A 137 18.75 22.11 7.17
N ILE A 138 17.96 22.61 8.11
CA ILE A 138 17.56 24.02 8.26
C ILE A 138 18.61 24.73 9.10
#